data_AF-A0A8C7E9Z5-F1
#
_entry.id   AF-A0A8C7E9Z5-F1
#
_cell.length_a   1.000
_cell.length_b   1.000
_cell.length_c   1.000
_cell.angle_alpha   90.00
_cell.angle_beta   90.00
_cell.angle_gamma   90.00
#
_symmetry.space_group_name_H-M   'P 1'
#
loop_
_entity.id
_entity.type
_entity.pdbx_description
1 polymer ?
#
loop_
_entity_poly.entity_id
_entity_poly.type
_entity_poly.pdbx_seq_one_letter_code
_entity_poly.pdbx_strand_id
1 'polypeptide(L)' 'MTKIIYHLDEQETPYLVKLPIPAERVTLGDFKGLLNRPNYKFYFKSMDDDFG' A
#
# COMPACT_ATOMS: atom_id res chain seq x y z
N MET A 1 0.15 13.40 5.22
CA MET A 1 -0.35 12.17 5.86
C MET A 1 -0.98 11.33 4.78
N THR A 2 -0.57 10.07 4.66
CA THR A 2 -1.02 9.16 3.59
C THR A 2 -1.96 8.11 4.16
N LYS A 3 -3.07 7.88 3.45
CA LYS A 3 -3.98 6.78 3.75
C LYS A 3 -3.68 5.65 2.77
N ILE A 4 -3.38 4.46 3.27
CA ILE A 4 -3.17 3.26 2.45
C ILE A 4 -4.34 2.33 2.70
N ILE A 5 -5.07 2.03 1.63
CA ILE A 5 -6.10 1.00 1.60
C ILE A 5 -5.48 -0.21 0.89
N TYR A 6 -5.51 -1.38 1.53
CA TYR A 6 -4.91 -2.58 0.96
C TYR A 6 -5.82 -3.80 1.13
N HIS A 7 -5.72 -4.72 0.18
CA HIS A 7 -6.39 -6.01 0.18
C HIS A 7 -5.36 -7.10 0.46
N LEU A 8 -5.80 -8.22 1.05
CA LEU A 8 -4.97 -9.38 1.32
C LEU A 8 -5.59 -10.60 0.63
N ASP A 9 -4.89 -11.14 -0.36
CA ASP A 9 -5.32 -12.31 -1.13
C ASP A 9 -6.79 -12.21 -1.55
N GLU A 10 -7.63 -13.19 -1.18
CA GLU A 10 -9.06 -13.25 -1.54
C GLU A 10 -9.99 -12.56 -0.54
N GLN A 11 -9.47 -11.77 0.41
CA GLN A 11 -10.30 -11.09 1.39
C GLN A 11 -11.07 -9.92 0.75
N GLU A 12 -12.39 -10.00 0.82
CA GLU A 12 -13.30 -8.99 0.26
C GLU A 12 -13.20 -7.64 0.99
N THR A 13 -13.01 -7.65 2.32
CA THR A 13 -12.94 -6.41 3.11
C THR A 13 -11.52 -5.84 3.12
N PRO A 14 -11.30 -4.61 2.62
CA PRO A 14 -10.00 -3.97 2.67
C PRO A 14 -9.65 -3.45 4.07
N TYR A 15 -8.35 -3.30 4.32
CA TYR A 15 -7.80 -2.65 5.50
C TYR A 15 -7.39 -1.22 5.19
N LEU A 16 -7.46 -0.34 6.19
CA LEU A 16 -7.03 1.05 6.09
C LEU A 16 -6.00 1.36 7.17
N VAL A 17 -4.83 1.86 6.77
CA VAL A 17 -3.80 2.41 7.67
C VAL A 17 -3.49 3.86 7.33
N LYS A 18 -2.98 4.60 8.31
CA LYS A 18 -2.60 6.00 8.18
C LYS A 18 -1.11 6.15 8.49
N LEU A 19 -0.35 6.64 7.52
CA LEU A 19 1.06 7.00 7.69
C LEU A 19 1.19 8.50 7.96
N PRO A 20 1.94 8.92 9.00
CA PRO A 20 2.22 10.33 9.27
C PRO A 20 3.25 10.93 8.28
N ILE A 21 3.31 10.41 7.06
CA ILE A 21 4.23 10.80 5.99
C ILE A 21 3.40 11.44 4.86
N PRO A 22 3.88 12.47 4.15
CA PRO A 22 3.26 12.95 2.91
C PRO A 22 3.31 11.89 1.80
N ALA A 23 2.32 11.85 0.90
CA ALA A 23 2.20 10.81 -0.12
C ALA A 23 3.41 10.77 -1.06
N GLU A 24 3.99 11.93 -1.32
CA GLU A 24 5.15 12.16 -2.20
C GLU A 24 6.45 11.57 -1.63
N ARG A 25 6.47 11.17 -0.36
CA ARG A 25 7.64 10.62 0.33
C ARG A 25 7.44 9.20 0.86
N VAL A 26 6.24 8.63 0.69
CA VAL A 26 5.97 7.27 1.15
C VAL A 26 6.74 6.27 0.30
N THR A 27 7.37 5.30 0.96
CA THR A 27 8.07 4.19 0.33
C THR A 27 7.40 2.86 0.65
N LEU A 28 7.73 1.82 -0.12
CA LEU A 28 7.35 0.44 0.22
C LEU A 28 7.91 0.00 1.59
N GLY A 29 9.07 0.54 1.99
CA GLY A 29 9.69 0.24 3.29
C GLY A 29 8.81 0.70 4.46
N ASP A 30 8.27 1.91 4.38
CA ASP A 30 7.36 2.46 5.41
C ASP A 30 6.13 1.57 5.59
N PHE A 31 5.57 1.09 4.48
CA PHE A 31 4.41 0.20 4.52
C PHE A 31 4.75 -1.20 5.04
N LYS A 32 5.88 -1.79 4.61
CA LYS A 32 6.35 -3.10 5.11
C LYS A 32 6.62 -3.09 6.61
N GLY A 33 7.19 -1.99 7.12
CA GLY A 33 7.45 -1.80 8.56
C GLY A 33 6.18 -1.89 9.41
N LEU A 34 5.03 -1.46 8.88
CA LEU A 34 3.74 -1.59 9.57
C LEU A 34 3.17 -3.02 9.56
N LEU A 35 3.36 -3.76 8.47
CA LEU A 35 2.72 -5.07 8.29
C LEU A 35 3.43 -6.19 9.05
N ASN A 36 4.74 -6.07 9.30
CA ASN A 36 5.58 -7.13 9.91
C ASN A 36 5.34 -8.53 9.31
N ARG A 37 5.05 -8.60 8.00
CA ARG A 37 4.75 -9.83 7.26
C ARG A 37 5.79 -10.05 6.16
N PRO A 38 6.68 -11.04 6.31
CA PRO A 38 7.65 -11.38 5.25
C PRO A 38 6.96 -12.11 4.08
N ASN A 39 7.63 -12.14 2.92
CA ASN A 39 7.31 -12.99 1.76
C ASN A 39 6.03 -12.68 0.94
N TYR A 40 5.52 -11.45 0.97
CA TYR A 40 4.45 -11.03 0.07
C TYR A 40 4.97 -10.27 -1.16
N LYS A 41 4.30 -10.44 -2.30
CA LYS A 41 4.38 -9.50 -3.44
C LYS A 41 3.42 -8.35 -3.20
N PHE A 42 3.87 -7.13 -3.49
CA PHE A 42 3.11 -5.91 -3.28
C PHE A 42 2.76 -5.31 -4.64
N TYR A 43 1.47 -5.14 -4.89
CA TYR A 43 0.95 -4.48 -6.09
C TYR A 43 0.25 -3.20 -5.66
N PHE A 44 0.53 -2.10 -6.36
CA PHE A 44 -0.07 -0.81 -6.09
C PHE A 44 -0.89 -0.39 -7.30
N LYS A 45 -2.11 0.09 -7.06
CA LYS A 45 -2.86 0.75 -8.10
C LYS A 45 -2.09 2.00 -8.51
N SER A 46 -1.65 2.05 -9.75
CA SER A 46 -1.04 3.21 -10.39
C SER A 46 -1.85 3.52 -11.64
N MET A 47 -1.82 4.79 -12.06
CA MET A 47 -2.08 5.07 -13.46
C MET A 47 -0.79 4.89 -14.24
N ASP A 48 -0.93 4.31 -15.42
CA ASP A 48 0.08 4.26 -16.46
C ASP A 48 -0.43 5.11 -17.62
N ASP A 49 0.42 5.94 -18.21
CA ASP A 49 -0.01 6.93 -19.22
C ASP A 49 -0.51 6.28 -20.52
N ASP A 50 -0.07 5.05 -20.81
CA ASP A 50 -0.46 4.31 -22.02
C ASP A 50 -1.64 3.35 -21.77
N PHE A 51 -1.76 2.82 -20.55
CA PHE A 51 -2.69 1.73 -20.25
C PHE A 51 -3.84 2.09 -19.29
N GLY A 52 -3.77 3.23 -18.58
CA GLY A 52 -4.84 3.73 -17.70
C GLY A 52 -4.99 3.01 -16.37
#